data_AF-C4WK97-F1
#
_entry.id   AF-C4WK97-F1
#
_cell.length_a   1.000
_cell.length_b   1.000
_cell.length_c   1.000
_cell.angle_alpha   90.00
_cell.angle_beta   90.00
_cell.angle_gamma   90.00
#
_symmetry.space_group_name_H-M   'P 1'
#
loop_
_entity.id
_entity.type
_entity.pdbx_description
1 polymer ?
#
loop_
_entity_poly.entity_id
_entity_poly.type
_entity_poly.pdbx_seq_one_letter_code
_entity_poly.pdbx_strand_id
1 'polypeptide(L)'
;MRRLQLKSDWLDSISYPKHHPALIATIMRADSLIEDDHFMLKKTGIALFAATFLAGCTTDPYTGEQKMSNTAGGAAIGAAVGALGGLMVGGSSRAQRNAVLIGAGIGALGGGAIGNYMDRQENELRAQLQGTGVSVTRNGDQIILNMPSSITFDTDQDQVKSQFYPTLNSVAIVLRKFNQTLVDVYGHTDSTGSVSHNQALSQRRAASVASYLGSQGIDPRRFAVIGYGASQPVATNATPEGRAQNRRVEIQISPLRAAS
;
A
#
# COMPACT_ATOMS: atom_id res chain seq x y z
N MET A 1 16.54 -40.54 -25.33
CA MET A 1 15.90 -40.89 -26.62
C MET A 1 14.48 -41.43 -26.41
N ARG A 2 13.59 -40.66 -25.77
CA ARG A 2 12.22 -41.12 -25.43
C ARG A 2 11.24 -39.93 -25.33
N ARG A 3 11.36 -39.00 -26.30
CA ARG A 3 10.51 -37.79 -26.39
C ARG A 3 10.13 -37.44 -27.85
N LEU A 4 10.45 -38.31 -28.80
CA LEU A 4 10.16 -38.13 -30.23
C LEU A 4 9.13 -39.12 -30.79
N GLN A 5 8.69 -40.11 -30.00
CA GLN A 5 7.69 -41.11 -30.42
C GLN A 5 6.24 -40.75 -30.07
N LEU A 6 5.99 -39.70 -29.29
CA LEU A 6 4.63 -39.27 -28.92
C LEU A 6 4.00 -38.27 -29.90
N LYS A 7 4.77 -37.80 -30.90
CA LYS A 7 4.31 -36.81 -31.90
C LYS A 7 3.93 -37.45 -33.24
N SER A 8 4.33 -38.69 -33.49
CA SER A 8 3.95 -39.44 -34.70
C SER A 8 2.54 -40.01 -34.60
N ASP A 9 2.10 -40.42 -33.41
CA ASP A 9 0.82 -41.13 -33.24
C ASP A 9 -0.41 -40.21 -33.26
N TRP A 10 -0.20 -38.89 -33.21
CA TRP A 10 -1.28 -37.89 -33.31
C TRP A 10 -1.64 -37.50 -34.74
N LEU A 11 -0.79 -37.79 -35.73
CA LEU A 11 -1.00 -37.39 -37.13
C LEU A 11 -1.77 -38.43 -37.96
N ASP A 12 -1.92 -39.66 -37.46
CA ASP A 12 -2.57 -40.75 -38.20
C ASP A 12 -4.11 -40.85 -37.97
N SER A 13 -4.70 -39.98 -37.15
CA SER A 13 -6.14 -40.03 -36.82
C SER A 13 -7.04 -39.14 -37.69
N ILE A 14 -6.48 -38.39 -38.64
CA ILE A 14 -7.26 -37.52 -39.52
C ILE A 14 -7.51 -38.24 -40.85
N SER A 15 -8.66 -38.90 -40.94
CA SER A 15 -9.20 -39.40 -42.21
C SER A 15 -9.48 -38.22 -43.16
N TYR A 16 -8.62 -38.04 -44.15
CA TYR A 16 -8.90 -37.16 -45.29
C TYR A 16 -9.70 -37.94 -46.35
N PRO A 17 -10.91 -37.49 -46.73
CA PRO A 17 -11.58 -38.03 -47.91
C PRO A 17 -10.77 -37.68 -49.15
N LYS A 18 -10.45 -38.71 -49.94
CA LYS A 18 -9.96 -38.60 -51.31
C LYS A 18 -11.00 -37.84 -52.14
N HIS A 19 -10.54 -37.28 -53.26
CA HIS A 19 -11.27 -36.52 -54.29
C HIS A 19 -11.13 -34.99 -54.12
N HIS A 20 -10.64 -34.35 -55.19
CA HIS A 20 -10.46 -32.91 -55.49
C HIS A 20 -8.99 -32.45 -55.67
N PRO A 21 -8.34 -32.83 -56.80
CA PRO A 21 -7.01 -32.32 -57.15
C PRO A 21 -6.95 -30.80 -57.42
N ALA A 22 -8.09 -30.11 -57.47
CA ALA A 22 -8.17 -28.66 -57.70
C ALA A 22 -7.94 -27.82 -56.43
N LEU A 23 -8.18 -28.36 -55.22
CA LEU A 23 -8.06 -27.61 -53.97
C LEU A 23 -6.63 -27.56 -53.41
N ILE A 24 -5.80 -28.55 -53.74
CA ILE A 24 -4.39 -28.62 -53.30
C ILE A 24 -3.52 -27.58 -54.04
N ALA A 25 -3.85 -27.25 -55.29
CA ALA A 25 -3.13 -26.24 -56.07
C ALA A 25 -3.42 -24.79 -55.61
N THR A 26 -4.56 -24.53 -54.99
CA THR A 26 -4.87 -23.21 -54.42
C THR A 26 -4.22 -23.00 -53.05
N ILE A 27 -4.08 -24.06 -52.24
CA ILE A 27 -3.41 -23.97 -50.93
C ILE A 27 -1.90 -23.81 -51.08
N MET A 28 -1.24 -24.48 -52.05
CA MET A 28 0.19 -24.27 -52.32
C MET A 28 0.54 -22.92 -52.98
N ARG A 29 -0.46 -22.16 -53.48
CA ARG A 29 -0.25 -20.82 -54.05
C ARG A 29 -0.52 -19.69 -53.05
N ALA A 30 -1.00 -20.03 -51.85
CA ALA A 30 -1.21 -19.09 -50.74
C ALA A 30 0.02 -19.03 -49.80
N ASP A 31 0.84 -20.07 -49.75
CA ASP A 31 2.03 -20.12 -48.89
C ASP A 31 3.15 -19.19 -49.40
N SER A 32 3.26 -19.00 -50.73
CA SER A 32 4.26 -18.12 -51.35
C SER A 32 3.92 -16.62 -51.30
N LEU A 33 2.85 -16.21 -50.61
CA LEU A 33 2.45 -14.80 -50.46
C LEU A 33 2.44 -14.33 -49.00
N ILE A 34 2.79 -15.20 -48.03
CA ILE A 34 2.78 -14.87 -46.59
C ILE A 34 4.20 -14.70 -46.03
N GLU A 35 5.24 -15.05 -46.80
CA GLU A 35 6.62 -15.05 -46.31
C GLU A 35 7.38 -13.71 -46.46
N ASP A 36 6.82 -12.73 -47.18
CA ASP A 36 7.48 -11.44 -47.42
C ASP A 36 7.06 -10.30 -46.46
N ASP A 37 5.93 -10.41 -45.75
CA ASP A 37 5.44 -9.33 -44.86
C ASP A 37 6.02 -9.35 -43.45
N HIS A 38 6.65 -10.45 -43.04
CA HIS A 38 7.22 -10.59 -41.69
C HIS A 38 8.58 -9.88 -41.50
N PHE A 39 9.27 -9.52 -42.59
CA PHE A 39 10.62 -8.93 -42.52
C PHE A 39 10.61 -7.41 -42.40
N MET A 40 9.61 -6.73 -42.98
CA MET A 40 9.54 -5.26 -42.99
C MET A 40 8.79 -4.65 -41.78
N LEU A 41 7.86 -5.39 -41.14
CA LEU A 41 7.22 -4.93 -39.91
C LEU A 41 8.14 -5.02 -38.67
N LYS A 42 9.08 -5.97 -38.64
CA LYS A 42 10.04 -6.09 -37.52
C LYS A 42 11.09 -4.97 -37.51
N LYS A 43 11.42 -4.39 -38.67
CA LYS A 43 12.42 -3.31 -38.77
C LYS A 43 11.84 -1.92 -38.57
N THR A 44 10.55 -1.73 -38.82
CA THR A 44 9.87 -0.44 -38.65
C THR A 44 9.22 -0.27 -37.26
N GLY A 45 8.85 -1.36 -36.57
CA GLY A 45 8.31 -1.31 -35.20
C GLY A 45 9.34 -0.99 -34.10
N ILE A 46 10.63 -1.22 -34.35
CA ILE A 46 11.71 -0.95 -33.36
C ILE A 46 12.18 0.51 -33.42
N ALA A 47 12.00 1.20 -34.56
CA ALA A 47 12.41 2.60 -34.71
C ALA A 47 11.44 3.59 -34.01
N LEU A 48 10.16 3.23 -33.83
CA LEU A 48 9.21 4.09 -33.11
C LEU A 48 9.27 3.95 -31.59
N PHE A 49 9.85 2.86 -31.07
CA PHE A 49 10.06 2.66 -29.62
C PHE A 49 11.39 3.25 -29.10
N ALA A 50 12.32 3.57 -30.00
CA ALA A 50 13.61 4.18 -29.65
C ALA A 50 13.57 5.72 -29.61
N ALA A 51 12.53 6.37 -30.16
CA ALA A 51 12.45 7.83 -30.24
C ALA A 51 11.77 8.50 -29.03
N THR A 52 11.24 7.75 -28.06
CA THR A 52 10.63 8.31 -26.83
C THR A 52 11.54 8.29 -25.61
N PHE A 53 12.83 7.92 -25.76
CA PHE A 53 13.78 7.80 -24.64
C PHE A 53 14.82 8.93 -24.53
N LEU A 54 14.68 10.04 -25.26
CA LEU A 54 15.62 11.17 -25.21
C LEU A 54 14.99 12.48 -24.70
N ALA A 55 14.04 12.42 -23.78
CA ALA A 55 13.63 13.60 -23.01
C ALA A 55 14.09 13.42 -21.55
N GLY A 56 15.30 13.91 -21.23
CA GLY A 56 15.72 13.91 -19.83
C GLY A 56 17.16 14.30 -19.47
N CYS A 57 18.06 14.53 -20.43
CA CYS A 57 19.40 15.05 -20.10
C CYS A 57 19.45 16.55 -20.38
N THR A 58 19.26 17.35 -19.33
CA THR A 58 19.68 18.76 -19.31
C THR A 58 21.11 18.80 -18.74
N THR A 59 22.07 19.23 -19.56
CA THR A 59 23.47 19.43 -19.16
C THR A 59 23.64 20.89 -18.78
N ASP A 60 24.13 21.16 -17.57
CA ASP A 60 24.44 22.52 -17.11
C ASP A 60 25.56 23.11 -18.00
N PRO A 61 25.31 24.21 -18.72
CA PRO A 61 26.23 24.74 -19.73
C PRO A 61 27.51 25.37 -19.14
N TYR A 62 27.64 25.49 -17.81
CA TYR A 62 28.82 26.10 -17.18
C TYR A 62 29.79 25.11 -16.53
N THR A 63 29.39 23.87 -16.25
CA THR A 63 30.23 22.93 -15.47
C THR A 63 30.46 21.57 -16.12
N GLY A 64 29.70 21.19 -17.15
CA GLY A 64 29.93 19.95 -17.89
C GLY A 64 29.70 18.65 -17.10
N GLU A 65 29.20 18.72 -15.87
CA GLU A 65 28.83 17.54 -15.08
C GLU A 65 27.42 17.05 -15.42
N GLN A 66 27.25 15.73 -15.56
CA GLN A 66 25.94 15.10 -15.67
C GLN A 66 25.26 15.11 -14.30
N LYS A 67 24.46 16.14 -13.99
CA LYS A 67 23.56 16.09 -12.84
C LYS A 67 22.21 15.55 -13.28
N MET A 68 21.84 14.38 -12.76
CA MET A 68 20.45 13.96 -12.77
C MET A 68 19.64 15.01 -12.01
N SER A 69 18.80 15.74 -12.73
CA SER A 69 17.80 16.63 -12.14
C SER A 69 16.83 15.76 -11.34
N ASN A 70 16.95 15.81 -10.01
CA ASN A 70 15.90 15.31 -9.14
C ASN A 70 14.67 16.21 -9.34
N THR A 71 13.54 15.55 -9.62
CA THR A 71 12.21 16.07 -9.33
C THR A 71 11.63 17.03 -10.39
N ALA A 72 10.86 16.46 -11.33
CA ALA A 72 9.51 16.90 -11.72
C ALA A 72 9.07 16.37 -13.09
N GLY A 73 10.00 16.01 -13.99
CA GLY A 73 9.68 15.75 -15.40
C GLY A 73 9.28 14.32 -15.80
N GLY A 74 9.60 13.29 -15.00
CA GLY A 74 9.51 11.89 -15.42
C GLY A 74 8.24 11.12 -15.01
N ALA A 75 7.31 11.74 -14.28
CA ALA A 75 6.25 11.02 -13.58
C ALA A 75 5.11 10.49 -14.48
N ALA A 76 5.00 10.95 -15.73
CA ALA A 76 3.87 10.61 -16.59
C ALA A 76 3.99 9.25 -17.29
N ILE A 77 5.19 8.71 -17.49
CA ILE A 77 5.41 7.42 -18.18
C ILE A 77 5.71 6.28 -17.18
N GLY A 78 6.08 6.62 -15.94
CA GLY A 78 6.46 5.66 -14.91
C GLY A 78 5.31 4.96 -14.17
N ALA A 79 4.04 5.32 -14.40
CA ALA A 79 2.92 4.78 -13.63
C ALA A 79 2.69 3.27 -13.84
N ALA A 80 3.03 2.72 -15.01
CA ALA A 80 2.87 1.28 -15.27
C ALA A 80 4.02 0.42 -14.73
N VAL A 81 5.25 0.97 -14.61
CA VAL A 81 6.43 0.24 -14.10
C VAL A 81 6.70 0.53 -12.62
N GLY A 82 6.24 1.67 -12.11
CA GLY A 82 6.47 2.14 -10.73
C GLY A 82 5.80 1.27 -9.65
N ALA A 83 4.74 0.53 -9.99
CA ALA A 83 4.10 -0.39 -9.05
C ALA A 83 4.96 -1.63 -8.73
N LEU A 84 5.91 -2.01 -9.60
CA LEU A 84 6.80 -3.16 -9.38
C LEU A 84 8.25 -2.74 -9.07
N GLY A 85 8.71 -1.59 -9.56
CA GLY A 85 10.09 -1.09 -9.35
C GLY A 85 10.29 -0.04 -8.25
N GLY A 86 9.21 0.57 -7.73
CA GLY A 86 9.28 1.73 -6.83
C GLY A 86 9.77 1.46 -5.40
N LEU A 87 10.05 0.21 -5.04
CA LEU A 87 10.46 -0.18 -3.68
C LEU A 87 11.99 -0.13 -3.45
N MET A 88 12.81 0.15 -4.47
CA MET A 88 14.27 0.11 -4.35
C MET A 88 14.95 1.44 -3.98
N VAL A 89 14.20 2.54 -3.80
CA VAL A 89 14.77 3.82 -3.36
C VAL A 89 14.71 3.91 -1.83
N GLY A 90 15.86 4.15 -1.18
CA GLY A 90 16.04 4.27 0.27
C GLY A 90 15.31 5.47 0.89
N GLY A 91 13.98 5.40 0.92
CA GLY A 91 13.10 6.36 1.59
C GLY A 91 12.58 5.85 2.94
N SER A 92 11.89 6.71 3.69
CA SER A 92 11.24 6.31 4.94
C SER A 92 10.16 5.25 4.67
N SER A 93 9.88 4.38 5.65
CA SER A 93 8.81 3.36 5.55
C SER A 93 7.44 3.98 5.27
N ARG A 94 7.23 5.25 5.67
CA ARG A 94 6.03 6.01 5.35
C ARG A 94 5.96 6.38 3.87
N ALA A 95 7.07 6.85 3.28
CA ALA A 95 7.14 7.17 1.86
C ALA A 95 6.91 5.93 0.98
N GLN A 96 7.48 4.79 1.37
CA GLN A 96 7.26 3.51 0.68
C GLN A 96 5.78 3.10 0.71
N ARG A 97 5.11 3.17 1.88
CA ARG A 97 3.67 2.86 1.97
C ARG A 97 2.81 3.82 1.16
N ASN A 98 3.12 5.13 1.18
CA ASN A 98 2.43 6.10 0.32
C ASN A 98 2.54 5.69 -1.16
N ALA A 99 3.76 5.38 -1.63
CA ALA A 99 3.98 4.96 -3.02
C ALA A 99 3.22 3.69 -3.39
N VAL A 100 3.21 2.68 -2.51
CA VAL A 100 2.44 1.43 -2.72
C VAL A 100 0.94 1.69 -2.83
N LEU A 101 0.38 2.51 -1.94
CA LEU A 101 -1.06 2.79 -1.94
C LEU A 101 -1.47 3.64 -3.16
N ILE A 102 -0.67 4.65 -3.50
CA ILE A 102 -0.88 5.47 -4.70
C ILE A 102 -0.77 4.62 -5.97
N GLY A 103 0.24 3.75 -6.07
CA GLY A 103 0.40 2.81 -7.18
C GLY A 103 -0.71 1.78 -7.28
N ALA A 104 -1.40 1.47 -6.17
CA ALA A 104 -2.57 0.60 -6.14
C ALA A 104 -3.89 1.31 -6.49
N GLY A 105 -3.84 2.59 -6.88
CA GLY A 105 -5.01 3.39 -7.28
C GLY A 105 -5.66 4.17 -6.14
N ILE A 106 -5.13 4.10 -4.90
CA ILE A 106 -5.58 4.95 -3.80
C ILE A 106 -4.90 6.31 -3.98
N GLY A 107 -5.52 7.17 -4.79
CA GLY A 107 -4.95 8.47 -5.18
C GLY A 107 -4.45 9.29 -3.99
N ALA A 108 -3.46 10.15 -4.22
CA ALA A 108 -2.91 11.05 -3.21
C ALA A 108 -3.77 12.30 -3.02
N LEU A 109 -3.73 12.88 -1.82
CA LEU A 109 -4.29 14.20 -1.55
C LEU A 109 -3.27 15.29 -1.91
N GLY A 110 -3.72 16.30 -2.66
CA GLY A 110 -2.94 17.53 -2.88
C GLY A 110 -3.04 18.47 -1.67
N GLY A 111 -2.01 19.29 -1.44
CA GLY A 111 -1.87 20.12 -0.24
C GLY A 111 -3.12 20.94 0.15
N GLY A 112 -3.77 21.59 -0.82
CA GLY A 112 -5.00 22.37 -0.58
C GLY A 112 -6.24 21.54 -0.23
N ALA A 113 -6.25 20.24 -0.55
CA ALA A 113 -7.36 19.33 -0.23
C ALA A 113 -7.15 18.57 1.09
N ILE A 114 -5.90 18.44 1.56
CA ILE A 114 -5.56 17.71 2.79
C ILE A 114 -6.31 18.28 3.99
N GLY A 115 -6.26 19.60 4.20
CA GLY A 115 -6.92 20.25 5.34
C GLY A 115 -8.41 19.90 5.40
N ASN A 116 -9.15 20.26 4.36
CA ASN A 116 -10.59 19.98 4.26
C ASN A 116 -10.94 18.50 4.41
N TYR A 117 -10.14 17.61 3.83
CA TYR A 117 -10.36 16.17 3.93
C TYR A 117 -10.18 15.67 5.36
N MET A 118 -9.06 16.04 6.01
CA MET A 118 -8.76 15.62 7.37
C MET A 118 -9.75 16.24 8.37
N ASP A 119 -10.22 17.47 8.14
CA ASP A 119 -11.20 18.12 9.02
C ASP A 119 -12.57 17.42 8.97
N ARG A 120 -13.01 17.01 7.77
CA ARG A 120 -14.24 16.20 7.63
C ARG A 120 -14.07 14.84 8.30
N GLN A 121 -12.91 14.21 8.13
CA GLN A 121 -12.60 12.94 8.77
C GLN A 121 -12.60 13.05 10.31
N GLU A 122 -11.98 14.11 10.84
CA GLU A 122 -11.94 14.39 12.27
C GLU A 122 -13.34 14.62 12.84
N ASN A 123 -14.16 15.43 12.17
CA ASN A 123 -15.53 15.70 12.61
C ASN A 123 -16.37 14.43 12.67
N GLU A 124 -16.21 13.53 11.71
CA GLU A 124 -16.93 12.26 11.70
C GLU A 124 -16.41 11.28 12.76
N LEU A 125 -15.09 11.23 12.98
CA LEU A 125 -14.51 10.47 14.11
C LEU A 125 -15.03 11.00 15.44
N ARG A 126 -15.05 12.33 15.64
CA ARG A 126 -15.60 12.96 16.84
C ARG A 126 -17.07 12.58 17.04
N ALA A 127 -17.89 12.68 16.00
CA ALA A 127 -19.31 12.33 16.08
C ALA A 127 -19.53 10.86 16.44
N GLN A 128 -18.77 9.95 15.81
CA GLN A 128 -18.92 8.50 16.00
C GLN A 128 -18.34 7.99 17.33
N LEU A 129 -17.39 8.72 17.93
CA LEU A 129 -16.69 8.31 19.16
C LEU A 129 -17.15 9.05 20.42
N GLN A 130 -18.13 9.94 20.30
CA GLN A 130 -18.73 10.60 21.46
C GLN A 130 -19.22 9.58 22.49
N GLY A 131 -18.83 9.75 23.75
CA GLY A 131 -19.24 8.89 24.86
C GLY A 131 -18.55 7.52 24.92
N THR A 132 -17.64 7.20 23.99
CA THR A 132 -16.94 5.88 23.98
C THR A 132 -15.73 5.82 24.92
N GLY A 133 -15.29 6.96 25.45
CA GLY A 133 -14.04 7.09 26.21
C GLY A 133 -12.79 7.20 25.35
N VAL A 134 -12.91 7.17 24.01
CA VAL A 134 -11.82 7.45 23.07
C VAL A 134 -11.71 8.95 22.84
N SER A 135 -10.53 9.52 23.05
CA SER A 135 -10.29 10.93 22.74
C SER A 135 -9.80 11.10 21.30
N VAL A 136 -10.24 12.19 20.67
CA VAL A 136 -9.85 12.57 19.30
C VAL A 136 -9.11 13.89 19.40
N THR A 137 -7.85 13.92 18.96
CA THR A 137 -7.02 15.13 18.95
C THR A 137 -6.43 15.37 17.56
N ARG A 138 -6.20 16.64 17.25
CA ARG A 138 -5.58 17.07 16.00
C ARG A 138 -4.16 17.53 16.27
N ASN A 139 -3.19 17.03 15.50
CA ASN A 139 -1.80 17.45 15.55
C ASN A 139 -1.31 17.71 14.12
N GLY A 140 -1.28 18.98 13.72
CA GLY A 140 -1.00 19.38 12.34
C GLY A 140 -1.97 18.72 11.36
N ASP A 141 -1.44 17.91 10.44
CA ASP A 141 -2.23 17.15 9.47
C ASP A 141 -2.59 15.73 9.94
N GLN A 142 -2.31 15.38 11.19
CA GLN A 142 -2.59 14.06 11.75
C GLN A 142 -3.74 14.10 12.75
N ILE A 143 -4.61 13.09 12.69
CA ILE A 143 -5.63 12.85 13.72
C ILE A 143 -5.10 11.74 14.61
N ILE A 144 -5.16 11.97 15.93
CA ILE A 144 -4.71 11.01 16.94
C ILE A 144 -5.92 10.55 17.73
N LEU A 145 -6.15 9.23 17.74
CA LEU A 145 -7.16 8.58 18.56
C LEU A 145 -6.46 7.94 19.76
N ASN A 146 -6.82 8.35 20.96
CA ASN A 146 -6.27 7.77 22.19
C ASN A 146 -7.31 6.86 22.85
N MET A 147 -7.00 5.58 22.92
CA MET A 147 -7.86 4.55 23.50
C MET A 147 -7.21 4.02 24.79
N PRO A 148 -7.76 4.33 25.97
CA PRO A 148 -7.25 3.81 27.22
C PRO A 148 -7.28 2.28 27.24
N SER A 149 -6.20 1.66 27.72
CA SER A 149 -6.12 0.19 27.76
C SER A 149 -7.14 -0.42 28.72
N SER A 150 -7.59 0.31 29.75
CA SER A 150 -8.58 -0.18 30.73
C SER A 150 -9.96 -0.49 30.15
N ILE A 151 -10.34 0.21 29.07
CA ILE A 151 -11.61 -0.03 28.37
C ILE A 151 -11.42 -0.94 27.15
N THR A 152 -10.19 -1.03 26.63
CA THR A 152 -9.86 -1.75 25.40
C THR A 152 -9.42 -3.20 25.65
N PHE A 153 -8.70 -3.47 26.74
CA PHE A 153 -8.10 -4.76 27.07
C PHE A 153 -8.29 -5.10 28.55
N ASP A 154 -8.27 -6.39 28.87
CA ASP A 154 -8.09 -6.82 30.26
C ASP A 154 -6.62 -6.75 30.69
N THR A 155 -6.40 -6.79 32.00
CA THR A 155 -5.06 -6.75 32.60
C THR A 155 -4.17 -7.85 32.03
N ASP A 156 -3.00 -7.46 31.52
CA ASP A 156 -2.02 -8.34 30.88
C ASP A 156 -2.52 -9.13 29.65
N GLN A 157 -3.70 -8.80 29.13
CA GLN A 157 -4.26 -9.41 27.92
C GLN A 157 -4.02 -8.54 26.69
N ASP A 158 -3.96 -9.17 25.52
CA ASP A 158 -3.88 -8.51 24.21
C ASP A 158 -5.15 -8.65 23.37
N GLN A 159 -6.12 -9.42 23.84
CA GLN A 159 -7.42 -9.56 23.21
C GLN A 159 -8.28 -8.32 23.47
N VAL A 160 -8.82 -7.72 22.41
CA VAL A 160 -9.75 -6.60 22.50
C VAL A 160 -11.03 -7.08 23.20
N LYS A 161 -11.48 -6.31 24.20
CA LYS A 161 -12.72 -6.62 24.92
C LYS A 161 -13.92 -6.56 23.98
N SER A 162 -14.84 -7.51 24.12
CA SER A 162 -16.04 -7.60 23.28
C SER A 162 -16.86 -6.31 23.27
N GLN A 163 -16.98 -5.65 24.43
CA GLN A 163 -17.67 -4.37 24.60
C GLN A 163 -17.04 -3.19 23.83
N PHE A 164 -15.78 -3.31 23.40
CA PHE A 164 -15.05 -2.25 22.70
C PHE A 164 -15.12 -2.41 21.17
N TYR A 165 -15.55 -3.57 20.66
CA TYR A 165 -15.74 -3.79 19.23
C TYR A 165 -16.70 -2.78 18.57
N PRO A 166 -17.83 -2.36 19.17
CA PRO A 166 -18.66 -1.29 18.60
C PRO A 166 -17.89 0.01 18.37
N THR A 167 -17.01 0.39 19.29
CA THR A 167 -16.15 1.59 19.14
C THR A 167 -15.15 1.41 18.00
N LEU A 168 -14.50 0.25 17.89
CA LEU A 168 -13.61 -0.03 16.75
C LEU A 168 -14.37 -0.09 15.41
N ASN A 169 -15.63 -0.54 15.41
CA ASN A 169 -16.48 -0.53 14.22
C ASN A 169 -16.78 0.90 13.77
N SER A 170 -17.07 1.80 14.71
CA SER A 170 -17.21 3.23 14.46
C SER A 170 -15.95 3.81 13.80
N VAL A 171 -14.76 3.48 14.32
CA VAL A 171 -13.48 3.88 13.69
C VAL A 171 -13.38 3.31 12.27
N ALA A 172 -13.67 2.02 12.09
CA ALA A 172 -13.58 1.34 10.80
C ALA A 172 -14.53 1.93 9.74
N ILE A 173 -15.73 2.35 10.12
CA ILE A 173 -16.68 3.05 9.24
C ILE A 173 -16.03 4.30 8.66
N VAL A 174 -15.44 5.13 9.52
CA VAL A 174 -14.79 6.38 9.08
C VAL A 174 -13.53 6.09 8.26
N LEU A 175 -12.70 5.13 8.68
CA LEU A 175 -11.49 4.77 7.93
C LEU A 175 -11.79 4.19 6.54
N ARG A 176 -12.92 3.49 6.34
CA ARG A 176 -13.36 3.03 5.01
C ARG A 176 -13.81 4.19 4.14
N LYS A 177 -14.58 5.13 4.69
CA LYS A 177 -15.05 6.32 3.98
C LYS A 177 -13.90 7.22 3.54
N PHE A 178 -12.91 7.39 4.42
CA PHE A 178 -11.72 8.19 4.18
C PHE A 178 -10.51 7.27 3.94
N ASN A 179 -10.41 6.72 2.72
CA ASN A 179 -9.39 5.75 2.36
C ASN A 179 -8.01 6.35 1.98
N GLN A 180 -7.93 7.66 1.74
CA GLN A 180 -6.69 8.36 1.35
C GLN A 180 -5.80 8.72 2.56
N THR A 181 -5.71 7.83 3.55
CA THR A 181 -4.86 8.03 4.74
C THR A 181 -4.10 6.77 5.12
N LEU A 182 -2.91 6.94 5.70
CA LEU A 182 -2.22 5.91 6.48
C LEU A 182 -2.82 5.84 7.89
N VAL A 183 -2.68 4.66 8.51
CA VAL A 183 -3.20 4.35 9.84
C VAL A 183 -2.10 3.68 10.66
N ASP A 184 -1.39 4.43 11.50
CA ASP A 184 -0.36 3.85 12.36
C ASP A 184 -0.96 3.53 13.74
N VAL A 185 -0.72 2.32 14.24
CA VAL A 185 -1.23 1.83 15.52
C VAL A 185 -0.08 1.63 16.48
N TYR A 186 -0.11 2.36 17.60
CA TYR A 186 0.94 2.37 18.59
C TYR A 186 0.45 1.82 19.93
N GLY A 187 1.17 0.85 20.47
CA GLY A 187 0.89 0.30 21.78
C GLY A 187 1.79 0.92 22.85
N HIS A 188 1.22 1.26 24.00
CA HIS A 188 1.97 1.80 25.14
C HIS A 188 1.60 1.08 26.44
N THR A 189 2.57 0.95 27.33
CA THR A 189 2.40 0.46 28.71
C THR A 189 2.84 1.54 29.69
N ASP A 190 2.58 1.30 30.98
CA ASP A 190 3.29 2.00 32.04
C ASP A 190 4.69 1.40 32.24
N SER A 191 5.44 1.94 33.20
CA SER A 191 6.77 1.45 33.56
C SER A 191 6.78 0.30 34.56
N THR A 192 5.64 -0.34 34.84
CA THR A 192 5.59 -1.49 35.76
C THR A 192 5.90 -2.78 34.99
N GLY A 193 6.69 -3.67 35.58
CA GLY A 193 7.13 -4.91 34.92
C GLY A 193 8.43 -4.76 34.12
N SER A 194 8.83 -5.82 33.41
CA SER A 194 10.08 -5.81 32.64
C SER A 194 9.92 -5.08 31.30
N VAL A 195 11.00 -4.46 30.82
CA VAL A 195 11.01 -3.75 29.53
C VAL A 195 10.64 -4.69 28.38
N SER A 196 11.18 -5.90 28.36
CA SER A 196 10.90 -6.89 27.31
C SER A 196 9.44 -7.35 27.31
N HIS A 197 8.85 -7.58 28.49
CA HIS A 197 7.44 -7.93 28.61
C HIS A 197 6.53 -6.81 28.10
N ASN A 198 6.79 -5.58 28.56
CA ASN A 198 6.02 -4.40 28.16
C ASN A 198 6.11 -4.11 26.66
N GLN A 199 7.30 -4.28 26.09
CA GLN A 199 7.51 -4.15 24.65
C GLN A 199 6.70 -5.19 23.88
N ALA A 200 6.74 -6.47 24.29
CA ALA A 200 5.99 -7.53 23.63
C ALA A 200 4.48 -7.35 23.79
N LEU A 201 4.00 -7.00 24.99
CA LEU A 201 2.58 -6.79 25.28
C LEU A 201 2.01 -5.62 24.47
N SER A 202 2.70 -4.48 24.44
CA SER A 202 2.28 -3.32 23.66
C SER A 202 2.23 -3.63 22.16
N GLN A 203 3.20 -4.37 21.63
CA GLN A 203 3.20 -4.80 20.23
C GLN A 203 1.99 -5.68 19.91
N ARG A 204 1.69 -6.68 20.75
CA ARG A 204 0.53 -7.57 20.53
C ARG A 204 -0.81 -6.85 20.63
N ARG A 205 -0.95 -5.89 21.56
CA ARG A 205 -2.15 -5.05 21.66
C ARG A 205 -2.36 -4.18 20.43
N ALA A 206 -1.30 -3.52 19.95
CA ALA A 206 -1.36 -2.74 18.72
C ALA A 206 -1.73 -3.64 17.51
N ALA A 207 -1.13 -4.84 17.44
CA ALA A 207 -1.43 -5.80 16.38
C ALA A 207 -2.88 -6.29 16.42
N SER A 208 -3.44 -6.51 17.61
CA SER A 208 -4.83 -6.97 17.77
C SER A 208 -5.82 -5.91 17.29
N VAL A 209 -5.57 -4.62 17.59
CA VAL A 209 -6.39 -3.52 17.07
C VAL A 209 -6.27 -3.41 15.55
N ALA A 210 -5.06 -3.43 15.00
CA ALA A 210 -4.85 -3.35 13.56
C ALA A 210 -5.47 -4.55 12.82
N SER A 211 -5.33 -5.76 13.36
CA SER A 211 -5.93 -6.98 12.83
C SER A 211 -7.45 -6.89 12.82
N TYR A 212 -8.05 -6.41 13.91
CA TYR A 212 -9.49 -6.20 13.96
C TYR A 212 -9.95 -5.19 12.91
N LEU A 213 -9.31 -4.01 12.81
CA LEU A 213 -9.65 -3.02 11.79
C LEU A 213 -9.46 -3.55 10.37
N GLY A 214 -8.42 -4.36 10.13
CA GLY A 214 -8.21 -5.07 8.87
C GLY A 214 -9.37 -6.03 8.55
N SER A 215 -9.85 -6.79 9.54
CA SER A 215 -11.02 -7.67 9.38
C SER A 215 -12.32 -6.90 9.04
N GLN A 216 -12.40 -5.61 9.39
CA GLN A 216 -13.50 -4.72 9.03
C GLN A 216 -13.35 -4.13 7.61
N GLY A 217 -12.40 -4.63 6.81
CA GLY A 217 -12.21 -4.24 5.41
C GLY A 217 -11.28 -3.05 5.19
N ILE A 218 -10.46 -2.66 6.18
CA ILE A 218 -9.41 -1.67 5.98
C ILE A 218 -8.20 -2.35 5.33
N ASP A 219 -7.71 -1.76 4.23
CA ASP A 219 -6.53 -2.26 3.51
C ASP A 219 -5.32 -2.42 4.45
N PRO A 220 -4.77 -3.63 4.62
CA PRO A 220 -3.61 -3.91 5.45
C PRO A 220 -2.39 -3.01 5.17
N ARG A 221 -2.22 -2.60 3.90
CA ARG A 221 -1.10 -1.77 3.44
C ARG A 221 -1.12 -0.36 4.03
N ARG A 222 -2.27 0.09 4.54
CA ARG A 222 -2.40 1.38 5.25
C ARG A 222 -1.81 1.33 6.66
N PHE A 223 -1.60 0.14 7.22
CA PHE A 223 -1.20 0.00 8.62
C PHE A 223 0.31 0.01 8.83
N ALA A 224 0.74 0.57 9.96
CA ALA A 224 1.99 0.22 10.61
C ALA A 224 1.67 -0.05 12.07
N VAL A 225 2.32 -1.06 12.65
CA VAL A 225 1.99 -1.55 13.98
C VAL A 225 3.25 -1.62 14.82
N ILE A 226 3.34 -0.77 15.85
CA ILE A 226 4.55 -0.62 16.65
C ILE A 226 4.18 -0.61 18.14
N GLY A 227 4.78 -1.49 18.93
CA GLY A 227 4.79 -1.39 20.38
C GLY A 227 5.93 -0.48 20.83
N TYR A 228 5.67 0.42 21.78
CA TYR A 228 6.70 1.25 22.41
C TYR A 228 7.00 0.83 23.85
N GLY A 229 6.24 -0.12 24.41
CA GLY A 229 6.29 -0.43 25.83
C GLY A 229 6.12 0.85 26.66
N ALA A 230 7.03 1.06 27.60
CA ALA A 230 7.04 2.22 28.51
C ALA A 230 7.85 3.42 27.98
N SER A 231 8.42 3.35 26.77
CA SER A 231 9.43 4.31 26.28
C SER A 231 8.87 5.69 25.88
N GLN A 232 7.55 5.80 25.69
CA GLN A 232 6.86 7.03 25.26
C GLN A 232 5.73 7.39 26.25
N PRO A 233 6.05 7.78 27.50
CA PRO A 233 5.06 8.16 28.49
C PRO A 233 4.43 9.52 28.16
N VAL A 234 3.13 9.64 28.37
CA VAL A 234 2.38 10.92 28.26
C VAL A 234 2.13 11.56 29.62
N ALA A 235 2.34 10.80 30.70
CA ALA A 235 2.20 11.24 32.08
C ALA A 235 3.25 10.60 32.97
N THR A 236 3.40 11.11 34.19
CA THR A 236 4.33 10.55 35.18
C THR A 236 3.95 9.10 35.53
N ASN A 237 4.93 8.19 35.58
CA ASN A 237 4.70 6.83 36.07
C ASN A 237 4.67 6.74 37.62
N ALA A 238 4.97 7.84 38.31
CA ALA A 238 5.00 7.88 39.77
C ALA A 238 3.60 7.70 40.39
N THR A 239 2.54 8.17 39.72
CA THR A 239 1.18 8.11 40.24
C THR A 239 0.34 7.02 39.56
N PRO A 240 -0.62 6.39 40.26
CA PRO A 240 -1.56 5.44 39.64
C PRO A 240 -2.32 6.03 38.44
N GLU A 241 -2.70 7.31 38.53
CA GLU A 241 -3.43 8.04 37.50
C GLU A 241 -2.57 8.25 36.26
N GLY A 242 -1.31 8.66 36.43
CA GLY A 242 -0.39 8.84 35.31
C GLY A 242 -0.03 7.52 34.63
N ARG A 243 0.12 6.42 35.40
CA ARG A 243 0.25 5.08 34.81
C ARG A 243 -0.99 4.68 34.01
N ALA A 244 -2.20 5.00 34.49
CA ALA A 244 -3.41 4.74 33.74
C ALA A 244 -3.47 5.48 32.40
N GLN A 245 -2.98 6.73 32.35
CA GLN A 245 -2.85 7.49 31.10
C GLN A 245 -1.79 6.91 30.15
N ASN A 246 -0.69 6.37 30.68
CA ASN A 246 0.36 5.75 29.88
C ASN A 246 -0.07 4.42 29.25
N ARG A 247 -0.92 3.65 29.94
CA ARG A 247 -1.51 2.40 29.40
C ARG A 247 -2.58 2.71 28.37
N ARG A 248 -2.19 2.81 27.11
CA ARG A 248 -3.08 3.15 25.99
C ARG A 248 -2.68 2.49 24.68
N VAL A 249 -3.61 2.45 23.74
CA VAL A 249 -3.32 2.27 22.32
C VAL A 249 -3.68 3.55 21.59
N GLU A 250 -2.79 3.98 20.70
CA GLU A 250 -2.95 5.18 19.90
C GLU A 250 -3.10 4.81 18.43
N ILE A 251 -4.07 5.40 17.73
CA ILE A 251 -4.16 5.33 16.28
C ILE A 251 -3.86 6.71 15.72
N GLN A 252 -2.78 6.82 14.96
CA GLN A 252 -2.44 8.04 14.22
C GLN A 252 -2.85 7.89 12.77
N ILE A 253 -3.69 8.81 12.31
CA ILE A 253 -4.19 8.86 10.95
C ILE A 253 -3.52 10.03 10.24
N SER A 254 -2.85 9.77 9.12
CA SER A 254 -2.16 10.80 8.35
C SER A 254 -2.53 10.75 6.87
N PRO A 255 -2.62 11.88 6.17
CA PRO A 255 -2.98 11.92 4.76
C PRO A 255 -1.95 11.19 3.88
N LEU A 256 -2.43 10.53 2.83
CA LEU A 256 -1.57 10.07 1.74
C LEU A 256 -1.10 11.27 0.93
N ARG A 257 0.23 11.42 0.87
CA ARG A 257 0.89 12.48 0.10
C ARG A 257 1.59 11.86 -1.09
N ALA A 258 1.41 12.45 -2.26
CA ALA A 258 2.32 12.20 -3.37
C ALA A 258 3.71 12.69 -2.97
N ALA A 259 4.75 11.98 -3.37
CA ALA A 259 6.11 12.50 -3.25
C ALA A 259 6.17 13.80 -4.06
N SER A 260 6.39 14.92 -3.37
CA SER A 260 6.63 16.24 -3.96
C SER A 260 8.10 16.38 -4.33
#